data_AF-A0A845HMA0-F1
#
_entry.id   AF-A0A845HMA0-F1
#
_cell.length_a   1.000
_cell.length_b   1.000
_cell.length_c   1.000
_cell.angle_alpha   90.00
_cell.angle_beta   90.00
_cell.angle_gamma   90.00
#
_symmetry.space_group_name_H-M   'P 1'
#
loop_
_entity.id
_entity.type
_entity.pdbx_description
1 polymer ?
#
loop_
_entity_poly.entity_id
_entity_poly.type
_entity_poly.pdbx_seq_one_letter_code
_entity_poly.pdbx_strand_id
1 'polypeptide(L)' 'MEEFDPELGFKVMFRFLEKYYEMTGEDDIGTLLGSMNTNVFADGRPADPAIWEVWLDAVREVSKAD' A
#
# COMPACT_ATOMS: atom_id res chain seq x y z
N MET A 1 12.53 -14.27 -14.76
CA MET A 1 12.12 -13.08 -14.00
C MET A 1 11.40 -13.60 -12.78
N GLU A 2 11.83 -13.21 -11.58
CA GLU A 2 11.01 -13.47 -10.40
C GLU A 2 9.66 -12.78 -10.59
N GLU A 3 8.59 -13.50 -10.27
CA GLU A 3 7.24 -12.98 -10.23
C GLU A 3 7.17 -11.86 -9.18
N PHE A 4 6.43 -10.80 -9.45
CA PHE A 4 6.29 -9.67 -8.54
C PHE A 4 5.72 -10.14 -7.19
N ASP A 5 6.35 -9.77 -6.07
CA ASP A 5 5.83 -10.01 -4.71
C ASP A 5 4.90 -8.86 -4.30
N PRO A 6 3.56 -9.08 -4.26
CA PRO A 6 2.61 -8.03 -3.95
C PRO A 6 2.72 -7.53 -2.51
N GLU A 7 3.14 -8.36 -1.56
CA GLU A 7 3.28 -7.94 -0.17
C GLU A 7 4.49 -7.02 0.01
N LEU A 8 5.63 -7.37 -0.59
CA LEU A 8 6.80 -6.52 -0.57
C LEU A 8 6.52 -5.19 -1.27
N GLY A 9 5.86 -5.22 -2.43
CA GLY A 9 5.48 -4.01 -3.16
C GLY A 9 4.55 -3.10 -2.33
N PHE A 10 3.58 -3.66 -1.61
CA PHE A 10 2.70 -2.89 -0.73
C PHE A 10 3.47 -2.21 0.40
N LYS A 11 4.39 -2.95 1.05
CA LYS A 11 5.25 -2.40 2.12
C LYS A 11 6.15 -1.28 1.60
N VAL A 12 6.71 -1.43 0.39
CA VAL A 12 7.50 -0.37 -0.26
C VAL A 12 6.64 0.87 -0.53
N MET A 13 5.44 0.69 -1.06
CA MET A 13 4.50 1.77 -1.36
C MET A 13 4.07 2.52 -0.09
N PHE A 14 3.74 1.80 0.99
CA PHE A 14 3.45 2.39 2.30
C PHE A 14 4.61 3.25 2.81
N ARG A 15 5.84 2.73 2.78
CA ARG A 15 7.03 3.48 3.25
C ARG A 15 7.34 4.70 2.39
N PHE A 16 7.07 4.64 1.10
CA PHE A 16 7.22 5.79 0.22
C PHE A 16 6.23 6.90 0.58
N LEU A 17 4.95 6.57 0.75
CA LEU A 17 3.91 7.53 1.14
C LEU A 17 4.14 8.11 2.53
N GLU A 18 4.61 7.29 3.48
CA GLU A 18 4.98 7.73 4.84
C GLU A 18 6.05 8.82 4.78
N LYS A 19 7.13 8.60 4.03
CA LYS A 19 8.18 9.61 3.81
C LYS A 19 7.63 10.87 3.14
N TYR A 20 6.73 10.72 2.18
CA TYR A 20 6.13 11.86 1.49
C TYR A 20 5.24 12.69 2.44
N TYR A 21 4.46 12.03 3.30
CA TYR A 21 3.68 12.68 4.34
C TYR A 21 4.57 13.40 5.35
N GLU A 22 5.66 12.77 5.82
CA GLU A 22 6.63 13.41 6.72
C GLU A 22 7.23 14.70 6.13
N MET A 23 7.41 14.75 4.81
CA MET A 23 7.96 15.91 4.11
C MET A 23 6.95 17.05 3.91
N THR A 24 5.67 16.72 3.75
CA THR A 24 4.66 17.66 3.23
C THR A 24 3.56 17.99 4.24
N GLY A 25 3.22 17.04 5.11
CA GLY A 25 2.09 17.15 6.04
C GLY A 25 0.72 17.10 5.35
N GLU A 26 0.62 16.57 4.13
CA GLU A 26 -0.65 16.52 3.38
C GLU A 26 -1.66 15.58 4.04
N ASP A 27 -2.79 16.14 4.50
CA ASP A 27 -3.83 15.43 5.27
C ASP A 27 -4.42 14.23 4.52
N ASP A 28 -4.58 14.34 3.20
CA ASP A 28 -5.11 13.24 2.37
C ASP A 28 -4.17 12.03 2.36
N ILE A 29 -2.84 12.25 2.38
CA ILE A 29 -1.85 11.17 2.47
C ILE A 29 -1.87 10.57 3.88
N GLY A 30 -1.99 11.39 4.92
CA GLY A 30 -2.13 10.92 6.29
C GLY A 30 -3.36 10.03 6.47
N THR A 31 -4.49 10.41 5.86
CA THR A 31 -5.73 9.63 5.86
C THR A 31 -5.54 8.28 5.17
N LEU A 32 -4.92 8.27 3.99
CA LEU A 32 -4.62 7.04 3.25
C LEU A 32 -3.68 6.12 4.05
N LEU A 33 -2.62 6.66 4.66
CA LEU A 33 -1.69 5.91 5.50
C LEU A 33 -2.40 5.26 6.69
N GLY A 34 -3.38 5.96 7.28
CA GLY A 34 -4.26 5.40 8.30
C GLY A 34 -4.99 4.14 7.83
N SER A 35 -5.62 4.18 6.65
CA SER A 35 -6.32 3.05 6.05
C SER A 35 -5.39 1.90 5.64
N MET A 36 -4.16 2.22 5.24
CA MET A 36 -3.16 1.23 4.83
C MET A 36 -2.45 0.55 6.00
N ASN A 37 -2.50 1.11 7.21
CA ASN A 37 -1.65 0.68 8.32
C ASN A 37 -1.91 -0.79 8.69
N THR A 38 -0.88 -1.62 8.58
CA THR A 38 -0.93 -3.06 8.86
C THR A 38 -0.66 -3.43 10.32
N ASN A 39 -0.28 -2.45 11.15
CA ASN A 39 0.02 -2.67 12.58
C ASN A 39 -1.22 -2.56 13.48
N VAL A 40 -2.39 -2.25 12.89
CA VAL A 40 -3.65 -2.11 13.63
C VAL A 40 -4.22 -3.47 14.02
N PHE A 41 -4.01 -4.50 13.19
CA PHE A 41 -4.50 -5.86 13.40
C PHE A 41 -3.35 -6.87 13.48
N ALA A 42 -3.50 -7.88 14.34
CA ALA A 42 -2.46 -8.88 14.60
C ALA A 42 -2.17 -9.81 13.40
N ASP A 43 -3.01 -9.78 12.37
CA ASP A 43 -2.89 -10.59 11.16
C ASP A 43 -2.08 -9.91 10.04
N GLY A 44 -1.58 -8.69 10.27
CA GLY A 44 -0.78 -7.96 9.30
C GLY A 44 -1.56 -7.41 8.11
N ARG A 45 -2.91 -7.42 8.17
CA ARG A 45 -3.77 -6.83 7.14
C ARG A 45 -3.88 -5.32 7.32
N PRO A 46 -4.08 -4.56 6.22
CA PRO A 46 -4.34 -3.12 6.32
C PRO A 46 -5.58 -2.84 7.15
N ALA A 47 -5.61 -1.67 7.78
CA ALA A 47 -6.72 -1.23 8.63
C ALA A 47 -8.06 -1.21 7.86
N ASP A 48 -8.03 -0.85 6.58
CA ASP A 48 -9.13 -1.03 5.63
C ASP A 48 -8.84 -2.24 4.72
N PRO A 49 -9.61 -3.34 4.82
CA PRO A 49 -9.44 -4.51 3.96
C PRO A 49 -9.61 -4.23 2.47
N ALA A 50 -10.40 -3.22 2.08
CA ALA A 50 -10.64 -2.89 0.68
C ALA A 50 -9.37 -2.36 -0.03
N ILE A 51 -8.46 -1.75 0.72
CA ILE A 51 -7.18 -1.24 0.21
C ILE A 51 -6.30 -2.36 -0.35
N TRP A 52 -6.36 -3.55 0.22
CA TRP A 52 -5.60 -4.69 -0.30
C TRP A 52 -6.07 -5.12 -1.68
N GLU A 53 -7.39 -5.16 -1.91
CA GLU A 53 -7.93 -5.50 -3.23
C GLU A 53 -7.60 -4.43 -4.28
N VAL A 54 -7.69 -3.14 -3.91
CA VAL A 54 -7.28 -2.03 -4.78
C VAL A 54 -5.80 -2.15 -5.18
N TRP A 55 -4.93 -2.53 -4.23
CA TRP A 55 -3.52 -2.79 -4.52
C TRP A 55 -3.32 -3.97 -5.48
N LEU A 56 -3.98 -5.11 -5.23
CA LEU A 56 -3.89 -6.28 -6.11
C LEU A 56 -4.41 -5.99 -7.52
N ASP A 57 -5.45 -5.15 -7.66
CA ASP A 57 -5.93 -4.70 -8.97
C ASP A 57 -4.89 -3.87 -9.70
N ALA A 58 -4.26 -2.90 -9.04
CA ALA A 58 -3.16 -2.12 -9.65
C ALA A 58 -1.98 -3.02 -10.09
N VAL A 59 -1.63 -4.02 -9.28
CA VAL A 59 -0.59 -5.00 -9.63
C VAL A 59 -0.99 -5.80 -10.87
N ARG A 60 -2.24 -6.26 -10.96
CA ARG A 60 -2.77 -6.98 -12.12
C ARG A 60 -2.79 -6.11 -13.37
N GLU A 61 -3.10 -4.83 -13.26
CA GLU A 61 -3.09 -3.88 -14.39
C GLU A 61 -1.69 -3.75 -14.99
N VAL A 62 -0.67 -3.57 -14.14
CA VAL A 62 0.72 -3.45 -14.60
C VAL A 62 1.27 -4.79 -15.10
N SER A 63 0.88 -5.90 -14.48
CA SER A 63 1.32 -7.25 -14.89
C SER A 63 0.65 -7.74 -16.19
N LYS A 64 -0.45 -7.09 -16.61
CA LYS A 64 -1.14 -7.35 -17.88
C LYS A 64 -0.60 -6.49 -19.04
N ALA A 65 0.35 -5.59 -18.79
CA ALA A 65 1.02 -4.85 -19.85
C ALA A 65 2.12 -5.75 -20.46
N ASP A 66 1.99 -6.00 -21.76
CA ASP A 66 2.74 -6.95 -22.62
C ASP A 66 4.24 -7.11 -22.37
#